data_AF-A0AAV5SYC8-F1
#
_entry.id   AF-A0AAV5SYC8-F1
#
_cell.length_a   1.000
_cell.length_b   1.000
_cell.length_c   1.000
_cell.angle_alpha   90.00
_cell.angle_beta   90.00
_cell.angle_gamma   90.00
#
_symmetry.space_group_name_H-M   'P 1'
#
loop_
_entity.id
_entity.type
_entity.pdbx_description
1 polymer ?
#
loop_
_entity_poly.entity_id
_entity_poly.type
_entity_poly.pdbx_seq_one_letter_code
_entity_poly.pdbx_strand_id
1 'polypeptide(L)' 'SGGLTICKIPDELKETLKKFRFAKSTTMNALIIKIDRDAQEMRIDEEMEVVTMDEIRDELPQQQPRFLLLSYAYK' A
#
# COMPACT_ATOMS: atom_id res chain seq x y z
N SER A 1 -11.17 -27.88 4.55
CA SER A 1 -10.79 -27.41 3.20
C SER A 1 -10.87 -25.89 3.17
N GLY A 2 -9.78 -25.18 3.50
CA GLY A 2 -9.78 -23.72 3.56
C GLY A 2 -9.68 -23.14 2.15
N GLY A 3 -10.79 -22.72 1.55
CA GLY A 3 -10.78 -22.06 0.25
C GLY A 3 -10.08 -20.71 0.36
N LEU A 4 -9.01 -20.51 -0.41
CA LEU A 4 -8.36 -19.20 -0.54
C LEU A 4 -9.35 -18.25 -1.23
N THR A 5 -10.00 -17.38 -0.47
CA THR A 5 -10.86 -16.34 -1.04
C THR A 5 -9.99 -15.16 -1.45
N ILE A 6 -9.94 -14.87 -2.75
CA ILE A 6 -9.21 -13.73 -3.30
C ILE A 6 -10.08 -12.47 -3.12
N CYS A 7 -9.54 -11.45 -2.46
CA CYS A 7 -10.21 -10.15 -2.29
C CYS A 7 -10.18 -9.34 -3.59
N LYS A 8 -11.15 -8.46 -3.79
CA LYS A 8 -11.20 -7.59 -4.97
C LYS A 8 -10.23 -6.41 -4.81
N ILE A 9 -9.75 -5.91 -5.95
CA ILE A 9 -9.04 -4.64 -6.05
C ILE A 9 -10.02 -3.64 -6.67
N PRO A 10 -10.57 -2.68 -5.90
CA PRO A 10 -11.48 -1.67 -6.41
C PRO A 10 -10.85 -0.84 -7.52
N ASP A 11 -11.65 -0.34 -8.46
CA ASP A 11 -11.13 0.48 -9.57
C ASP A 11 -10.52 1.79 -9.08
N GLU A 12 -11.10 2.40 -8.03
CA GLU A 12 -10.52 3.56 -7.35
C GLU A 12 -9.10 3.29 -6.84
N LEU A 13 -8.89 2.13 -6.19
CA LEU A 13 -7.55 1.74 -5.75
C LEU A 13 -6.60 1.56 -6.94
N LYS A 14 -7.05 0.93 -8.03
CA LYS A 14 -6.21 0.79 -9.24
C LYS A 14 -5.80 2.15 -9.80
N GLU A 15 -6.70 3.13 -9.79
CA GLU A 15 -6.39 4.49 -10.23
C GLU A 15 -5.34 5.14 -9.34
N THR A 16 -5.46 5.01 -8.01
CA THR A 16 -4.46 5.54 -7.08
C THR A 16 -3.10 4.86 -7.24
N LEU A 17 -3.06 3.53 -7.36
CA LEU A 17 -1.83 2.79 -7.62
C LEU A 17 -1.18 3.22 -8.95
N LYS A 18 -1.99 3.47 -9.98
CA LYS A 18 -1.52 3.97 -11.28
C LYS A 18 -0.95 5.38 -11.14
N LYS A 19 -1.64 6.30 -10.45
CA LYS A 19 -1.16 7.67 -10.19
C LYS A 19 0.15 7.64 -9.42
N PHE A 20 0.23 6.84 -8.36
CA PHE A 20 1.44 6.68 -7.55
C PHE A 20 2.63 6.18 -8.37
N ARG A 21 2.44 5.14 -9.19
CA ARG A 21 3.50 4.61 -10.08
C ARG A 21 4.01 5.64 -11.07
N PHE A 22 3.14 6.49 -11.61
CA PHE A 22 3.51 7.49 -12.62
C PHE A 22 3.84 8.87 -12.04
N ALA A 23 3.75 9.03 -10.72
CA ALA A 23 4.19 10.24 -10.04
C ALA A 23 5.69 10.41 -10.27
N LYS A 24 6.10 11.56 -10.81
CA LYS A 24 7.51 11.89 -11.06
C LYS A 24 8.20 12.39 -9.78
N SER A 25 8.05 11.65 -8.69
CA SER A 25 8.71 12.00 -7.43
C SER A 25 10.19 11.64 -7.49
N THR A 26 11.05 12.52 -6.97
CA THR A 26 12.48 12.26 -6.79
C THR A 26 12.81 11.77 -5.38
N THR A 27 11.80 11.69 -4.51
CA THR A 27 11.89 11.23 -3.13
C THR A 27 11.28 9.84 -2.98
N MET A 28 11.68 9.14 -1.92
CA MET A 28 11.06 7.87 -1.55
C MET A 28 9.66 8.11 -0.97
N ASN A 29 8.66 7.45 -1.54
CA ASN A 29 7.26 7.53 -1.12
C ASN A 29 6.72 6.10 -0.93
N ALA A 30 5.71 5.92 -0.10
CA ALA A 30 5.10 4.62 0.17
C ALA A 30 3.57 4.69 0.23
N LEU A 31 2.92 3.61 -0.17
CA LEU A 31 1.50 3.35 0.07
C LEU A 31 1.36 2.07 0.89
N ILE A 32 0.68 2.17 2.03
CA ILE A 32 0.31 1.03 2.87
C ILE A 32 -1.12 0.64 2.50
N ILE A 33 -1.33 -0.64 2.20
CA ILE A 33 -2.60 -1.17 1.73
C ILE A 33 -3.03 -2.32 2.63
N LYS A 34 -4.30 -2.33 3.03
CA LYS A 34 -4.93 -3.39 3.83
C LYS A 34 -6.01 -4.11 3.05
N ILE A 35 -6.38 -5.28 3.55
CA ILE A 35 -7.60 -5.97 3.14
C ILE A 35 -8.69 -5.63 4.16
N ASP A 36 -9.74 -4.98 3.69
CA ASP A 36 -10.99 -4.84 4.43
C ASP A 36 -11.70 -6.21 4.39
N ARG A 37 -11.78 -6.88 5.54
CA ARG A 37 -12.35 -8.23 5.63
C ARG A 37 -13.88 -8.23 5.51
N ASP A 38 -14.52 -7.14 5.90
CA ASP A 38 -15.98 -7.01 5.87
C ASP A 38 -16.43 -6.75 4.44
N ALA A 39 -15.72 -5.88 3.72
CA ALA A 39 -15.97 -5.63 2.30
C ALA A 39 -15.39 -6.70 1.36
N GLN A 40 -14.38 -7.46 1.82
CA GLN A 40 -13.53 -8.34 0.98
C GLN A 40 -12.80 -7.60 -0.14
N GLU A 41 -12.32 -6.38 0.13
CA GLU A 41 -11.66 -5.52 -0.86
C GLU A 41 -10.37 -4.90 -0.31
N MET A 42 -9.43 -4.62 -1.19
CA MET A 42 -8.21 -3.90 -0.84
C MET A 42 -8.50 -2.40 -0.71
N ARG A 43 -7.93 -1.77 0.33
CA ARG A 43 -8.06 -0.34 0.60
C ARG A 43 -6.74 0.25 1.05
N ILE A 44 -6.53 1.52 0.73
CA ILE A 44 -5.41 2.29 1.27
C ILE A 44 -5.60 2.39 2.77
N ASP A 45 -4.57 2.03 3.51
CA ASP A 45 -4.49 2.27 4.95
C ASP A 45 -3.82 3.63 5.19
N GLU A 46 -2.72 3.89 4.48
CA GLU A 46 -1.93 5.12 4.65
C GLU A 46 -1.16 5.49 3.38
N GLU A 47 -1.02 6.80 3.13
CA GLU A 47 -0.18 7.37 2.08
C GLU A 47 0.96 8.17 2.72
N MET A 48 2.20 7.84 2.35
CA MET A 48 3.40 8.39 2.95
C MET A 48 4.27 9.03 1.88
N GLU A 49 4.54 10.34 2.01
CA GLU A 49 5.40 11.10 1.11
C GLU A 49 6.72 11.48 1.80
N VAL A 50 7.82 11.44 1.05
CA VAL A 50 9.16 11.85 1.54
C VAL A 50 9.55 11.12 2.83
N VAL A 51 9.48 9.78 2.78
CA VAL A 51 9.73 8.92 3.95
C VAL A 51 11.01 8.14 3.84
N THR A 52 11.53 7.70 4.98
CA THR A 52 12.63 6.76 5.16
C THR A 52 12.14 5.34 5.44
N MET A 53 13.03 4.34 5.34
CA MET A 53 12.65 2.94 5.61
C MET A 53 12.29 2.71 7.08
N ASP A 54 12.93 3.44 8.01
CA ASP A 54 12.62 3.34 9.44
C ASP A 54 11.26 3.94 9.76
N GLU A 55 10.90 5.09 9.17
CA GLU A 55 9.57 5.69 9.32
C GLU A 55 8.47 4.75 8.81
N ILE A 56 8.66 4.12 7.65
CA ILE A 56 7.71 3.11 7.13
C ILE A 56 7.58 1.94 8.11
N ARG A 57 8.69 1.46 8.68
CA ARG A 57 8.66 0.35 9.63
C ARG A 57 7.86 0.71 10.88
N ASP A 58 8.00 1.92 11.37
CA ASP A 58 7.37 2.37 12.61
C ASP A 58 5.86 2.60 12.43
N GLU A 59 5.40 2.96 11.22
CA GLU A 59 3.96 3.03 10.89
C GLU A 59 3.31 1.65 10.65
N LEU A 60 4.09 0.63 10.31
CA LEU A 60 3.54 -0.70 10.05
C LEU A 60 3.00 -1.37 11.33
N PRO A 61 1.75 -1.87 11.33
CA PRO A 61 1.18 -2.53 12.49
C PRO A 61 1.87 -3.87 12.77
N GLN A 62 2.22 -4.12 14.03
CA GLN A 62 2.99 -5.32 14.45
C GLN A 62 2.25 -6.66 14.30
N GLN A 63 0.91 -6.64 14.33
CA GLN A 63 0.08 -7.85 14.45
C GLN A 63 -0.77 -8.12 13.21
N GLN A 64 -0.84 -7.17 12.27
CA GLN A 64 -1.70 -7.29 11.09
C GLN A 64 -0.87 -7.12 9.82
N PRO A 65 -0.88 -8.10 8.90
CA PRO A 65 -0.16 -7.95 7.66
C PRO A 65 -0.73 -6.80 6.84
N ARG A 66 0.18 -6.07 6.19
CA ARG A 66 -0.09 -5.02 5.22
C ARG A 66 0.69 -5.27 3.94
N PHE A 67 0.16 -4.78 2.84
CA PHE A 67 0.93 -4.66 1.60
C PHE A 67 1.57 -3.29 1.55
N LEU A 68 2.83 -3.24 1.14
CA LEU A 68 3.58 -2.01 0.97
C LEU A 68 3.91 -1.83 -0.51
N LEU A 69 3.48 -0.71 -1.10
CA LEU A 69 3.97 -0.27 -2.40
C LEU A 69 4.97 0.86 -2.19
N LEU A 70 6.26 0.55 -2.37
CA LEU A 70 7.36 1.48 -2.19
C LEU A 70 7.82 2.03 -3.54
N SER A 71 7.81 3.35 -3.68
CA SER A 71 8.52 4.04 -4.76
C SER A 71 9.90 4.45 -4.24
N TYR A 72 10.91 3.64 -4.56
CA TYR A 72 12.28 3.88 -4.12
C TYR A 72 13.06 4.67 -5.18
N ALA A 73 13.53 5.87 -4.82
CA ALA A 73 14.42 6.65 -5.67
C ALA A 73 15.86 6.12 -5.57
N TYR A 74 16.21 5.18 -6.44
CA TYR A 74 17.57 4.67 -6.56
C TYR A 74 18.45 5.71 -7.26
N LYS A 75 19.56 6.11 -6.63
CA LYS A 75 20.59 6.99 -7.21
C LYS A 75 21.69 6.19 -7.87
#